data_AF-A0A1Y1XNE5-F1
#
_entry.id   AF-A0A1Y1XNE5-F1
#
_cell.length_a   1.000
_cell.length_b   1.000
_cell.length_c   1.000
_cell.angle_alpha   90.00
_cell.angle_beta   90.00
_cell.angle_gamma   90.00
#
_symmetry.space_group_name_H-M   'P 1'
#
loop_
_entity.id
_entity.type
_entity.pdbx_description
1 polymer ?
#
loop_
_entity_poly.entity_id
_entity_poly.type
_entity_poly.pdbx_seq_one_letter_code
_entity_poly.pdbx_strand_id
1 'polypeptide(L)'
;MLTAEQVRLTLATFGTSPRANTFKNIALLYFAITTASRLGRILLLRGPTGILQEISEKTKRSIFRLFRMIPSVQNKIQTEVNKTLKDMEHSVISNDPEQKKYLTLPEMGLDEQALRSELQRYRDMGTIDWTAGQISGTIYHAEEKINELSSEAYAIFSQSNPLHADIFPGVRQMEAEVISMVLNMYNAPSDAGGAMTSGGTESILMACRAYREMGRELKGITEPEMIVPVTGHAAFDKAADYFGIRLVHVPVDKKTWKVDIKAVKRAINWNTVMIVGSAIGFPHGIIDDVPELAKIAVKYNIPLHVDCCLGGFLLPFMEKAGFTIPPFDFRVPGVTSISCDTHKYGFAPKGSSVIMYASKKTRQFQYFVAQSWTGGIYASPTIPGSRPGALVAGCWTAMTKMGLSGYVDSTQRIVQAAQEIKRGVLAMEDLFVFGDPLVSVVAFGSHNLNIYAINDAMSSRGWSLNALQNPPAMHIACTLATVPTVDQFLKDLADSVAQVKNNPSQDAGSTAAMYGSAATIPDKSILDDVVKGYLDCLYKA
;
A
#
# COMPACT_ATOMS: atom_id res chain seq x y z
N MET A 1 46.98 34.56 -4.32
CA MET A 1 45.64 34.80 -3.74
C MET A 1 45.08 36.04 -4.42
N LEU A 2 43.95 35.92 -5.13
CA LEU A 2 43.24 37.08 -5.69
C LEU A 2 42.66 37.91 -4.53
N THR A 3 42.77 39.24 -4.59
CA THR A 3 42.17 40.11 -3.58
C THR A 3 40.64 40.08 -3.69
N ALA A 4 39.92 40.36 -2.59
CA ALA A 4 38.45 40.40 -2.58
C ALA A 4 37.87 41.37 -3.63
N GLU A 5 38.62 42.40 -3.98
CA GLU A 5 38.28 43.38 -5.02
C GLU A 5 38.44 42.80 -6.44
N GLN A 6 39.47 41.99 -6.68
CA GLN A 6 39.67 41.27 -7.94
C GLN A 6 38.59 40.20 -8.18
N VAL A 7 38.12 39.53 -7.12
CA VAL A 7 36.98 38.59 -7.22
C VAL A 7 35.68 39.34 -7.56
N ARG A 8 35.44 40.51 -6.96
CA ARG A 8 34.29 41.37 -7.27
C ARG A 8 34.31 41.88 -8.71
N LEU A 9 35.44 42.37 -9.21
CA LEU A 9 35.58 42.84 -10.59
C LEU A 9 35.42 41.71 -11.62
N THR A 10 35.94 40.52 -11.30
CA THR A 10 35.81 39.34 -12.16
C THR A 10 34.36 38.83 -12.23
N LEU A 11 33.61 38.87 -11.11
CA LEU A 11 32.18 38.56 -11.08
C LEU A 11 31.33 39.61 -11.80
N ALA A 12 31.68 40.90 -11.69
CA ALA A 12 30.98 42.00 -12.36
C ALA A 12 31.17 41.96 -13.90
N THR A 13 32.36 41.58 -14.37
CA THR A 13 32.66 41.43 -15.81
C THR A 13 32.16 40.10 -16.39
N PHE A 14 32.04 39.05 -15.57
CA PHE A 14 31.38 37.81 -16.00
C PHE A 14 29.93 38.08 -16.41
N GLY A 15 29.21 38.95 -15.71
CA GLY A 15 27.80 39.25 -15.98
C GLY A 15 27.50 39.89 -17.35
N THR A 16 28.49 40.50 -18.00
CA THR A 16 28.36 41.30 -19.24
C THR A 16 29.12 40.71 -20.45
N SER A 17 29.85 39.61 -20.28
CA SER A 17 30.56 38.97 -21.39
C SER A 17 29.58 38.29 -22.38
N PRO A 18 29.87 38.28 -23.70
CA PRO A 18 29.06 37.58 -24.69
C PRO A 18 28.81 36.10 -24.34
N ARG A 19 29.83 35.43 -23.77
CA ARG A 19 29.72 34.02 -23.34
C ARG A 19 28.77 33.83 -22.17
N ALA A 20 28.74 34.76 -21.21
CA ALA A 20 27.80 34.69 -20.10
C ALA A 20 26.37 35.06 -20.50
N ASN A 21 26.18 35.96 -21.46
CA ASN A 21 24.87 36.21 -22.05
C ASN A 21 24.37 34.99 -22.84
N THR A 22 25.24 34.31 -23.58
CA THR A 22 24.91 33.03 -24.23
C THR A 22 24.52 31.97 -23.20
N PHE A 23 25.28 31.82 -22.11
CA PHE A 23 24.95 30.87 -21.04
C PHE A 23 23.61 31.21 -20.37
N LYS A 24 23.36 32.48 -20.03
CA LYS A 24 22.07 32.96 -19.49
C LYS A 24 20.91 32.66 -20.44
N ASN A 25 21.09 32.91 -21.73
CA ASN A 25 20.06 32.64 -22.74
C ASN A 25 19.80 31.13 -22.88
N ILE A 26 20.84 30.29 -22.88
CA ILE A 26 20.70 28.83 -22.89
C ILE A 26 19.98 28.35 -21.63
N ALA A 27 20.35 28.85 -20.45
CA ALA A 27 19.69 28.51 -19.19
C ALA A 27 18.21 28.95 -19.17
N LEU A 28 17.91 30.16 -19.66
CA LEU A 28 16.55 30.66 -19.80
C LEU A 28 15.73 29.84 -20.80
N LEU A 29 16.32 29.48 -21.94
CA LEU A 29 15.66 28.64 -22.95
C LEU A 29 15.39 27.24 -22.39
N TYR A 30 16.35 26.65 -21.69
CA TYR A 30 16.18 25.38 -21.00
C TYR A 30 15.07 25.45 -19.94
N PHE A 31 15.07 26.50 -19.12
CA PHE A 31 14.00 26.74 -18.14
C PHE A 31 12.62 26.92 -18.79
N ALA A 32 12.54 27.67 -19.89
CA ALA A 32 11.31 27.88 -20.64
C ALA A 32 10.79 26.58 -21.26
N ILE A 33 11.67 25.79 -21.90
CA ILE A 33 11.33 24.51 -22.53
C ILE A 33 10.89 23.49 -21.47
N THR A 34 11.61 23.37 -20.36
CA THR A 34 11.26 22.44 -19.27
C THR A 34 9.93 22.83 -18.61
N THR A 35 9.71 24.12 -18.37
CA THR A 35 8.44 24.63 -17.82
C THR A 35 7.27 24.44 -18.80
N ALA A 36 7.46 24.76 -20.09
CA ALA A 36 6.46 24.57 -21.12
C ALA A 36 6.14 23.09 -21.33
N SER A 37 7.15 22.20 -21.31
CA SER A 37 6.96 20.75 -21.35
C SER A 37 6.14 20.26 -20.16
N ARG A 38 6.45 20.75 -18.95
CA ARG A 38 5.70 20.40 -17.73
C ARG A 38 4.24 20.87 -17.78
N LEU A 39 3.99 22.11 -18.20
CA LEU A 39 2.63 22.63 -18.33
C LEU A 39 1.86 21.92 -19.45
N GLY A 40 2.52 21.63 -20.57
CA GLY A 40 1.97 20.83 -21.66
C GLY A 40 1.58 19.41 -21.21
N ARG A 41 2.34 18.78 -20.31
CA ARG A 41 1.98 17.48 -19.72
C ARG A 41 0.70 17.57 -18.89
N ILE A 42 0.57 18.59 -18.05
CA ILE A 42 -0.64 18.80 -17.25
C ILE A 42 -1.84 19.04 -18.17
N LEU A 43 -1.66 19.82 -19.24
CA LEU A 43 -2.68 20.06 -20.27
C LEU A 43 -3.15 18.75 -20.90
N LEU A 44 -2.20 17.90 -21.34
CA LEU A 44 -2.51 16.64 -22.01
C LEU A 44 -3.19 15.64 -21.07
N LEU A 45 -2.78 15.61 -19.80
CA LEU A 45 -3.31 14.65 -18.83
C LEU A 45 -4.68 15.03 -18.29
N ARG A 46 -4.84 16.30 -17.91
CA ARG A 46 -5.98 16.80 -17.11
C ARG A 46 -6.78 17.90 -17.80
N GLY A 47 -6.41 18.30 -19.02
CA GLY A 47 -7.09 19.34 -19.78
C GLY A 47 -6.87 20.76 -19.22
N PRO A 48 -7.51 21.77 -19.84
CA PRO A 48 -7.40 23.18 -19.41
C PRO A 48 -7.90 23.41 -17.97
N THR A 49 -8.98 22.72 -17.60
CA THR A 49 -9.54 22.76 -16.24
C THR A 49 -8.58 22.16 -15.21
N GLY A 50 -7.84 21.11 -15.57
CA GLY A 50 -6.81 20.52 -14.74
C GLY A 50 -5.62 21.44 -14.47
N ILE A 51 -5.22 22.25 -15.46
CA ILE A 51 -4.20 23.30 -15.25
C ILE A 51 -4.71 24.35 -14.28
N LEU A 52 -5.94 24.86 -14.49
CA LEU A 52 -6.53 25.85 -13.59
C LEU A 52 -6.64 25.32 -12.16
N GLN A 53 -7.03 24.06 -11.99
CA GLN A 53 -7.09 23.41 -10.69
C GLN A 53 -5.69 23.26 -10.08
N GLU A 54 -4.68 22.83 -10.83
CA GLU A 54 -3.32 22.69 -10.30
C GLU A 54 -2.68 24.04 -9.97
N ILE A 55 -2.91 25.07 -10.77
CA ILE A 55 -2.50 26.44 -10.48
C ILE A 55 -3.25 26.93 -9.23
N SER A 56 -4.56 26.75 -9.16
CA SER A 56 -5.37 27.14 -7.99
C SER A 56 -4.86 26.47 -6.72
N GLU A 57 -4.63 25.16 -6.74
CA GLU A 57 -4.12 24.39 -5.59
C GLU A 57 -2.69 24.82 -5.20
N LYS A 58 -1.80 25.04 -6.17
CA LYS A 58 -0.46 25.58 -5.88
C LYS A 58 -0.53 26.98 -5.29
N THR A 59 -1.38 27.85 -5.84
CA THR A 59 -1.57 29.22 -5.35
C THR A 59 -2.15 29.21 -3.95
N LYS A 60 -3.19 28.41 -3.67
CA LYS A 60 -3.75 28.20 -2.32
C LYS A 60 -2.67 27.72 -1.36
N ARG A 61 -1.88 26.71 -1.73
CA ARG A 61 -0.76 26.21 -0.90
C ARG A 61 0.29 27.29 -0.63
N SER A 62 0.68 28.06 -1.63
CA SER A 62 1.65 29.14 -1.48
C SER A 62 1.13 30.27 -0.59
N ILE A 63 -0.12 30.72 -0.79
CA ILE A 63 -0.77 31.73 0.05
C ILE A 63 -0.89 31.22 1.49
N PHE A 64 -1.32 29.97 1.67
CA PHE A 64 -1.46 29.38 2.99
C PHE A 64 -0.12 29.18 3.69
N ARG A 65 0.95 28.80 2.97
CA ARG A 65 2.33 28.78 3.51
C ARG A 65 2.76 30.14 4.02
N LEU A 66 2.50 31.22 3.26
CA LEU A 66 2.78 32.58 3.70
C LEU A 66 1.95 32.95 4.94
N PHE A 67 0.68 32.54 4.99
CA PHE A 67 -0.19 32.73 6.16
C PHE A 67 0.31 31.96 7.40
N ARG A 68 0.85 30.75 7.22
CA ARG A 68 1.50 29.95 8.30
C ARG A 68 2.76 30.60 8.87
N MET A 69 3.44 31.47 8.12
CA MET A 69 4.61 32.19 8.63
C MET A 69 4.24 33.31 9.61
N ILE A 70 2.95 33.65 9.75
CA ILE A 70 2.48 34.61 10.74
C ILE A 70 2.53 33.94 12.12
N PRO A 71 3.30 34.47 13.10
CA PRO A 71 3.50 33.82 14.39
C PRO A 71 2.21 33.50 15.17
N SER A 72 1.20 34.38 15.12
CA SER A 72 -0.08 34.16 15.78
C SER A 72 -0.87 32.99 15.17
N VAL A 73 -0.79 32.82 13.85
CA VAL A 73 -1.42 31.72 13.12
C VAL A 73 -0.68 30.42 13.42
N GLN A 74 0.65 30.45 13.39
CA GLN A 74 1.48 29.30 13.73
C GLN A 74 1.19 28.80 15.15
N ASN A 75 1.11 29.70 16.12
CA ASN A 75 0.77 29.35 17.50
C ASN A 75 -0.61 28.70 17.59
N LYS A 76 -1.63 29.26 16.92
CA LYS A 76 -2.98 28.69 16.94
C LYS A 76 -3.05 27.30 16.29
N ILE A 77 -2.39 27.11 15.13
CA ILE A 77 -2.29 25.80 14.48
C ILE A 77 -1.59 24.81 15.40
N GLN A 78 -0.46 25.19 16.01
CA GLN A 78 0.27 24.31 16.91
C GLN A 78 -0.56 23.94 18.15
N THR A 79 -1.35 24.87 18.69
CA THR A 79 -2.28 24.57 19.80
C THR A 79 -3.30 23.50 19.41
N GLU A 80 -3.94 23.62 18.25
CA GLU A 80 -4.93 22.64 17.77
C GLU A 80 -4.29 21.29 17.42
N VAL A 81 -3.12 21.30 16.78
CA VAL A 81 -2.35 20.07 16.51
C VAL A 81 -1.98 19.39 17.83
N ASN A 82 -1.42 20.12 18.80
CA ASN A 82 -1.07 19.56 20.10
C ASN A 82 -2.28 19.00 20.86
N LYS A 83 -3.43 19.68 20.77
CA LYS A 83 -4.69 19.18 21.36
C LYS A 83 -5.09 17.86 20.72
N THR A 84 -5.12 17.82 19.39
CA THR A 84 -5.44 16.59 18.62
C THR A 84 -4.48 15.46 18.95
N LEU A 85 -3.19 15.75 19.07
CA LEU A 85 -2.17 14.76 19.44
C LEU A 85 -2.35 14.23 20.86
N LYS A 86 -2.75 15.07 21.83
CA LYS A 86 -3.08 14.61 23.19
C LYS A 86 -4.30 13.69 23.19
N ASP A 87 -5.34 14.03 22.44
CA ASP A 87 -6.53 13.19 22.32
C ASP A 87 -6.18 11.82 21.69
N MET A 88 -5.32 11.82 20.66
CA MET A 88 -4.79 10.59 20.06
C MET A 88 -3.93 9.79 21.04
N GLU A 89 -3.05 10.45 21.80
CA GLU A 89 -2.22 9.82 22.82
C GLU A 89 -3.07 9.08 23.85
N HIS A 90 -4.14 9.72 24.34
CA HIS A 90 -5.09 9.09 25.26
C HIS A 90 -5.85 7.89 24.66
N SER A 91 -5.97 7.82 23.33
CA SER A 91 -6.65 6.72 22.64
C SER A 91 -5.75 5.50 22.36
N VAL A 92 -4.44 5.69 22.28
CA VAL A 92 -3.48 4.61 21.96
C VAL A 92 -2.73 4.13 23.20
N ILE A 93 -2.44 5.04 24.13
CA ILE A 93 -1.67 4.73 25.34
C ILE A 93 -2.65 4.63 26.51
N SER A 94 -2.53 3.54 27.27
CA SER A 94 -3.24 3.44 28.54
C SER A 94 -2.72 4.51 29.51
N ASN A 95 -3.65 5.28 30.06
CA ASN A 95 -3.35 6.30 31.08
C ASN A 95 -3.39 5.73 32.51
N ASP A 96 -3.50 4.40 32.65
CA ASP A 96 -3.50 3.75 33.95
C ASP A 96 -2.11 3.89 34.60
N PRO A 97 -1.99 4.68 35.70
CA PRO A 97 -0.71 4.89 36.38
C PRO A 97 -0.21 3.62 37.09
N GLU A 98 -1.07 2.64 37.33
CA GLU A 98 -0.71 1.35 37.92
C GLU A 98 -0.24 0.34 36.88
N GLN A 99 -0.39 0.66 35.58
CA GLN A 99 0.07 -0.22 34.52
C GLN A 99 1.59 -0.35 34.57
N LYS A 100 2.05 -1.58 34.81
CA LYS A 100 3.47 -1.92 34.79
C LYS A 100 4.07 -1.65 33.40
N LYS A 101 5.12 -0.83 33.39
CA LYS A 101 5.90 -0.42 32.21
C LYS A 101 7.37 -0.79 32.39
N TYR A 102 7.98 -1.30 31.33
CA TYR A 102 9.41 -1.59 31.27
C TYR A 102 10.11 -0.49 30.48
N LEU A 103 10.57 0.56 31.17
CA LEU A 103 11.29 1.70 30.56
C LEU A 103 12.81 1.48 30.51
N THR A 104 13.30 0.54 31.32
CA THR A 104 14.69 0.09 31.35
C THR A 104 14.72 -1.43 31.39
N LEU A 105 15.87 -2.02 31.05
CA LEU A 105 16.08 -3.45 31.26
C LEU A 105 15.93 -3.75 32.76
N PRO A 106 15.24 -4.87 33.13
CA PRO A 106 15.18 -5.28 34.52
C PRO A 106 16.58 -5.71 34.99
N GLU A 107 16.93 -5.39 36.25
CA GLU A 107 18.25 -5.72 36.81
C GLU A 107 18.54 -7.23 36.80
N MET A 108 17.50 -8.04 36.98
CA MET A 108 17.54 -9.49 36.84
C MET A 108 16.52 -9.94 35.80
N GLY A 109 16.84 -10.99 35.07
CA GLY A 109 15.89 -11.62 34.14
C GLY A 109 14.64 -12.08 34.88
N LEU A 110 13.48 -11.85 34.27
CA LEU A 110 12.22 -12.39 34.80
C LEU A 110 12.28 -13.91 34.79
N ASP A 111 11.74 -14.53 35.84
CA ASP A 111 11.54 -15.97 35.81
C ASP A 111 10.47 -16.36 34.77
N GLU A 112 10.45 -17.66 34.49
CA GLU A 112 9.59 -18.27 33.49
C GLU A 112 8.09 -18.04 33.72
N GLN A 113 7.63 -18.05 34.96
CA GLN A 113 6.22 -17.87 35.28
C GLN A 113 5.84 -16.39 35.18
N ALA A 114 6.69 -15.50 35.69
CA ALA A 114 6.52 -14.06 35.56
C ALA A 114 6.49 -13.65 34.09
N LEU A 115 7.39 -14.17 33.25
CA LEU A 115 7.42 -13.86 31.82
C LEU A 115 6.14 -14.33 31.11
N ARG A 116 5.65 -15.54 31.38
CA ARG A 116 4.39 -16.03 30.79
C ARG A 116 3.19 -15.18 31.23
N SER A 117 3.18 -14.74 32.49
CA SER A 117 2.14 -13.85 33.02
C SER A 117 2.18 -12.47 32.35
N GLU A 118 3.36 -11.92 32.10
CA GLU A 118 3.52 -10.67 31.35
C GLU A 118 3.09 -10.80 29.89
N LEU A 119 3.44 -11.90 29.21
CA LEU A 119 2.98 -12.18 27.84
C LEU A 119 1.46 -12.27 27.76
N GLN A 120 0.83 -12.95 28.72
CA GLN A 120 -0.63 -13.04 28.81
C GLN A 120 -1.24 -11.66 29.08
N ARG A 121 -0.67 -10.87 30.00
CA ARG A 121 -1.10 -9.49 30.26
C ARG A 121 -1.08 -8.62 29.00
N TYR A 122 -0.02 -8.69 28.20
CA TYR A 122 0.06 -7.93 26.94
C TYR A 122 -0.96 -8.42 25.90
N ARG A 123 -1.21 -9.73 25.83
CA ARG A 123 -2.26 -10.30 24.99
C ARG A 123 -3.65 -9.77 25.39
N ASP A 124 -3.92 -9.69 26.69
CA ASP A 124 -5.21 -9.28 27.25
C ASP A 124 -5.44 -7.76 27.21
N MET A 125 -4.45 -6.96 26.76
CA MET A 125 -4.66 -5.54 26.47
C MET A 125 -5.54 -5.31 25.23
N GLY A 126 -5.67 -6.31 24.36
CA GLY A 126 -6.56 -6.24 23.20
C GLY A 126 -8.02 -6.28 23.63
N THR A 127 -8.78 -5.23 23.33
CA THR A 127 -10.21 -5.14 23.65
C THR A 127 -11.12 -5.69 22.55
N ILE A 128 -10.59 -5.90 21.35
CA ILE A 128 -11.33 -6.36 20.18
C ILE A 128 -11.18 -7.87 20.06
N ASP A 129 -12.31 -8.58 20.06
CA ASP A 129 -12.34 -9.99 19.68
C ASP A 129 -12.21 -10.13 18.16
N TRP A 130 -10.97 -10.34 17.70
CA TRP A 130 -10.69 -10.53 16.28
C TRP A 130 -11.16 -11.88 15.73
N THR A 131 -11.56 -12.82 16.60
CA THR A 131 -12.13 -14.12 16.18
C THR A 131 -13.60 -14.01 15.82
N ALA A 132 -14.28 -12.94 16.26
CA ALA A 132 -15.70 -12.71 16.02
C ALA A 132 -16.06 -12.39 14.55
N GLY A 133 -15.07 -12.26 13.64
CA GLY A 133 -15.34 -12.05 12.22
C GLY A 133 -15.86 -10.66 11.83
N GLN A 134 -15.77 -9.68 12.76
CA GLN A 134 -16.28 -8.32 12.58
C GLN A 134 -15.22 -7.30 12.12
N ILE A 135 -14.02 -7.77 11.77
CA ILE A 135 -12.90 -6.93 11.33
C ILE A 135 -12.70 -7.08 9.82
N SER A 136 -12.74 -5.96 9.10
CA SER A 136 -12.41 -5.92 7.68
C SER A 136 -10.93 -6.29 7.45
N GLY A 137 -10.70 -7.30 6.61
CA GLY A 137 -9.35 -7.78 6.31
C GLY A 137 -8.64 -8.22 7.60
N THR A 138 -7.47 -7.62 7.88
CA THR A 138 -6.66 -7.81 9.09
C THR A 138 -6.27 -9.27 9.39
N ILE A 139 -7.23 -10.10 9.82
CA ILE A 139 -7.13 -11.54 10.05
C ILE A 139 -7.77 -12.31 8.89
N TYR A 140 -6.97 -13.09 8.17
CA TYR A 140 -7.39 -13.72 6.91
C TYR A 140 -7.95 -15.14 7.07
N HIS A 141 -7.50 -15.86 8.08
CA HIS A 141 -8.02 -17.16 8.52
C HIS A 141 -8.02 -17.16 10.05
N ALA A 142 -9.16 -17.46 10.67
CA ALA A 142 -9.27 -17.64 12.12
C ALA A 142 -9.19 -19.13 12.51
N GLU A 143 -8.62 -19.95 11.63
CA GLU A 143 -8.56 -21.40 11.80
C GLU A 143 -7.46 -21.81 12.78
N GLU A 144 -7.90 -22.39 13.90
CA GLU A 144 -7.02 -22.84 14.99
C GLU A 144 -5.93 -23.80 14.49
N LYS A 145 -6.29 -24.77 13.63
CA LYS A 145 -5.33 -25.79 13.22
C LYS A 145 -4.16 -25.25 12.38
N ILE A 146 -4.40 -24.26 11.53
CA ILE A 146 -3.33 -23.62 10.75
C ILE A 146 -2.45 -22.78 11.68
N ASN A 147 -3.05 -22.10 12.67
CA ASN A 147 -2.32 -21.29 13.65
C ASN A 147 -1.41 -22.16 14.54
N GLU A 148 -1.89 -23.32 15.00
CA GLU A 148 -1.10 -24.31 15.74
C GLU A 148 0.13 -24.75 14.93
N LEU A 149 -0.09 -25.27 13.72
CA LEU A 149 0.99 -25.79 12.87
C LEU A 149 1.99 -24.70 12.48
N SER A 150 1.50 -23.48 12.23
CA SER A 150 2.37 -22.33 11.95
C SER A 150 3.21 -21.94 13.18
N SER A 151 2.66 -22.05 14.38
CA SER A 151 3.38 -21.78 15.63
C SER A 151 4.44 -22.85 15.92
N GLU A 152 4.12 -24.12 15.66
CA GLU A 152 5.08 -25.22 15.73
C GLU A 152 6.22 -25.03 14.72
N ALA A 153 5.90 -24.71 13.46
CA ALA A 153 6.89 -24.39 12.45
C ALA A 153 7.77 -23.20 12.87
N TYR A 154 7.17 -22.16 13.45
CA TYR A 154 7.92 -21.02 13.97
C TYR A 154 8.90 -21.44 15.07
N ALA A 155 8.48 -22.27 16.02
CA ALA A 155 9.32 -22.76 17.10
C ALA A 155 10.52 -23.56 16.59
N ILE A 156 10.28 -24.50 15.66
CA ILE A 156 11.32 -25.35 15.04
C ILE A 156 12.37 -24.51 14.32
N PHE A 157 11.95 -23.46 13.61
CA PHE A 157 12.82 -22.65 12.75
C PHE A 157 13.19 -21.28 13.36
N SER A 158 12.96 -21.06 14.65
CA SER A 158 13.11 -19.77 15.33
C SER A 158 14.51 -19.13 15.20
N GLN A 159 15.56 -19.96 15.10
CA GLN A 159 16.96 -19.52 14.95
C GLN A 159 17.42 -19.41 13.49
N SER A 160 16.59 -19.78 12.54
CA SER A 160 17.00 -19.86 11.14
C SER A 160 17.07 -18.47 10.49
N ASN A 161 18.16 -18.23 9.76
CA ASN A 161 18.39 -17.00 9.01
C ASN A 161 18.76 -17.33 7.56
N PRO A 162 17.88 -17.07 6.58
CA PRO A 162 18.12 -17.34 5.16
C PRO A 162 19.35 -16.63 4.56
N LEU A 163 19.95 -15.65 5.25
CA LEU A 163 21.24 -15.07 4.85
C LEU A 163 22.36 -16.12 4.81
N HIS A 164 22.30 -17.13 5.68
CA HIS A 164 23.28 -18.21 5.81
C HIS A 164 22.71 -19.51 5.22
N ALA A 165 22.58 -19.54 3.89
CA ALA A 165 21.96 -20.66 3.17
C ALA A 165 22.73 -22.00 3.30
N ASP A 166 24.02 -21.92 3.59
CA ASP A 166 24.90 -23.04 3.91
C ASP A 166 24.61 -23.64 5.30
N ILE A 167 24.27 -22.80 6.27
CA ILE A 167 23.92 -23.22 7.64
C ILE A 167 22.45 -23.66 7.73
N PHE A 168 21.55 -23.01 6.99
CA PHE A 168 20.11 -23.27 7.01
C PHE A 168 19.56 -23.73 5.64
N PRO A 169 20.07 -24.84 5.06
CA PRO A 169 19.68 -25.27 3.73
C PRO A 169 18.19 -25.67 3.64
N GLY A 170 17.59 -26.14 4.74
CA GLY A 170 16.17 -26.50 4.81
C GLY A 170 15.25 -25.30 4.62
N VAL A 171 15.53 -24.17 5.28
CA VAL A 171 14.74 -22.94 5.09
C VAL A 171 14.95 -22.35 3.71
N ARG A 172 16.19 -22.38 3.21
CA ARG A 172 16.48 -22.00 1.83
C ARG A 172 15.66 -22.85 0.84
N GLN A 173 15.51 -24.15 1.10
CA GLN A 173 14.66 -25.05 0.31
C GLN A 173 13.19 -24.66 0.34
N MET A 174 12.62 -24.47 1.53
CA MET A 174 11.24 -24.02 1.69
C MET A 174 10.97 -22.69 0.98
N GLU A 175 11.88 -21.72 1.07
CA GLU A 175 11.76 -20.43 0.36
C GLU A 175 11.68 -20.61 -1.16
N ALA A 176 12.55 -21.46 -1.73
CA ALA A 176 12.52 -21.73 -3.16
C ALA A 176 11.26 -22.49 -3.60
N GLU A 177 10.76 -23.41 -2.77
CA GLU A 177 9.51 -24.13 -3.03
C GLU A 177 8.29 -23.20 -2.97
N VAL A 178 8.22 -22.29 -1.99
CA VAL A 178 7.18 -21.25 -1.92
C VAL A 178 7.19 -20.41 -3.19
N ILE A 179 8.36 -19.91 -3.62
CA ILE A 179 8.48 -19.13 -4.87
C ILE A 179 8.03 -19.96 -6.07
N SER A 180 8.41 -21.23 -6.14
CA SER A 180 8.03 -22.14 -7.24
C SER A 180 6.52 -22.39 -7.28
N MET A 181 5.89 -22.66 -6.14
CA MET A 181 4.44 -22.85 -6.03
C MET A 181 3.69 -21.58 -6.48
N VAL A 182 4.12 -20.40 -6.02
CA VAL A 182 3.50 -19.13 -6.41
C VAL A 182 3.71 -18.84 -7.91
N LEU A 183 4.91 -19.06 -8.46
CA LEU A 183 5.14 -18.90 -9.91
C LEU A 183 4.22 -19.81 -10.74
N ASN A 184 4.03 -21.06 -10.32
CA ASN A 184 3.13 -22.00 -10.98
C ASN A 184 1.67 -21.53 -10.91
N MET A 185 1.21 -21.08 -9.75
CA MET A 185 -0.15 -20.53 -9.57
C MET A 185 -0.46 -19.39 -10.56
N TYR A 186 0.54 -18.60 -10.93
CA TYR A 186 0.40 -17.45 -11.82
C TYR A 186 0.77 -17.74 -13.28
N ASN A 187 0.87 -19.02 -13.66
CA ASN A 187 1.18 -19.44 -15.02
C ASN A 187 2.49 -18.82 -15.54
N ALA A 188 3.48 -18.65 -14.66
CA ALA A 188 4.71 -17.98 -15.01
C ALA A 188 5.50 -18.76 -16.09
N PRO A 189 6.18 -18.07 -17.02
CA PRO A 189 7.01 -18.73 -18.02
C PRO A 189 8.18 -19.48 -17.38
N SER A 190 8.81 -20.40 -18.10
CA SER A 190 9.91 -21.23 -17.59
C SER A 190 11.17 -20.44 -17.16
N ASP A 191 11.40 -19.27 -17.76
CA ASP A 191 12.48 -18.35 -17.35
C ASP A 191 12.10 -17.40 -16.22
N ALA A 192 10.87 -17.48 -15.70
CA ALA A 192 10.45 -16.63 -14.59
C ALA A 192 11.30 -16.86 -13.33
N GLY A 193 11.31 -15.86 -12.48
CA GLY A 193 11.95 -15.93 -11.18
C GLY A 193 11.23 -15.06 -10.17
N GLY A 194 11.33 -15.41 -8.89
CA GLY A 194 10.80 -14.59 -7.80
C GLY A 194 11.73 -14.50 -6.60
N ALA A 195 11.27 -13.83 -5.56
CA ALA A 195 11.90 -13.73 -4.26
C ALA A 195 10.81 -13.56 -3.19
N MET A 196 11.00 -14.17 -2.01
CA MET A 196 10.14 -13.87 -0.87
C MET A 196 10.55 -12.53 -0.25
N THR A 197 9.57 -11.76 0.18
CA THR A 197 9.74 -10.49 0.89
C THR A 197 9.00 -10.53 2.22
N SER A 198 9.21 -9.52 3.06
CA SER A 198 8.50 -9.36 4.34
C SER A 198 7.03 -8.98 4.21
N GLY A 199 6.55 -8.65 3.00
CA GLY A 199 5.16 -8.22 2.78
C GLY A 199 4.99 -7.46 1.47
N GLY A 200 3.73 -7.18 1.11
CA GLY A 200 3.38 -6.56 -0.17
C GLY A 200 4.06 -5.21 -0.42
N THR A 201 4.26 -4.42 0.63
CA THR A 201 5.03 -3.17 0.54
C THR A 201 6.45 -3.42 0.03
N GLU A 202 7.18 -4.39 0.61
CA GLU A 202 8.52 -4.72 0.12
C GLU A 202 8.48 -5.30 -1.29
N SER A 203 7.49 -6.13 -1.63
CA SER A 203 7.31 -6.65 -3.00
C SER A 203 7.16 -5.53 -4.03
N ILE A 204 6.35 -4.52 -3.73
CA ILE A 204 6.18 -3.32 -4.56
C ILE A 204 7.48 -2.52 -4.64
N LEU A 205 8.16 -2.28 -3.50
CA LEU A 205 9.44 -1.58 -3.48
C LEU A 205 10.49 -2.27 -4.35
N MET A 206 10.58 -3.61 -4.27
CA MET A 206 11.53 -4.39 -5.08
C MET A 206 11.22 -4.29 -6.58
N ALA A 207 9.94 -4.31 -6.98
CA ALA A 207 9.54 -4.11 -8.37
C ALA A 207 9.92 -2.70 -8.87
N CYS A 208 9.61 -1.67 -8.10
CA CYS A 208 9.95 -0.28 -8.42
C CYS A 208 11.47 -0.08 -8.54
N ARG A 209 12.25 -0.65 -7.61
CA ARG A 209 13.71 -0.67 -7.67
C ARG A 209 14.18 -1.35 -8.96
N ALA A 210 13.73 -2.58 -9.22
CA ALA A 210 14.16 -3.34 -10.40
C ALA A 210 13.93 -2.55 -11.70
N TYR A 211 12.76 -1.92 -11.86
CA TYR A 211 12.46 -1.17 -13.08
C TYR A 211 13.17 0.18 -13.18
N ARG A 212 13.44 0.84 -12.05
CA ARG A 212 14.33 2.01 -12.01
C ARG A 212 15.74 1.64 -12.48
N GLU A 213 16.34 0.60 -11.90
CA GLU A 213 17.70 0.19 -12.25
C GLU A 213 17.78 -0.30 -13.70
N MET A 214 16.79 -1.08 -14.16
CA MET A 214 16.67 -1.52 -15.55
C MET A 214 16.55 -0.33 -16.52
N GLY A 215 15.74 0.67 -16.19
CA GLY A 215 15.60 1.90 -16.98
C GLY A 215 16.90 2.71 -17.04
N ARG A 216 17.62 2.80 -15.92
CA ARG A 216 18.93 3.46 -15.87
C ARG A 216 19.97 2.73 -16.72
N GLU A 217 20.13 1.43 -16.51
CA GLU A 217 21.20 0.63 -17.12
C GLU A 217 20.97 0.33 -18.60
N LEU A 218 19.72 0.04 -19.00
CA LEU A 218 19.42 -0.35 -20.38
C LEU A 218 18.96 0.82 -21.25
N LYS A 219 18.48 1.92 -20.66
CA LYS A 219 17.92 3.06 -21.40
C LYS A 219 18.54 4.42 -21.03
N GLY A 220 19.45 4.49 -20.05
CA GLY A 220 20.08 5.75 -19.63
C GLY A 220 19.14 6.72 -18.93
N ILE A 221 18.02 6.27 -18.37
CA ILE A 221 17.04 7.14 -17.71
C ILE A 221 17.58 7.59 -16.34
N THR A 222 17.75 8.90 -16.15
CA THR A 222 18.22 9.50 -14.89
C THR A 222 17.11 10.10 -14.03
N GLU A 223 15.97 10.42 -14.63
CA GLU A 223 14.80 11.04 -13.97
C GLU A 223 13.59 10.11 -14.10
N PRO A 224 13.59 8.93 -13.45
CA PRO A 224 12.63 7.87 -13.71
C PRO A 224 11.21 8.28 -13.31
N GLU A 225 10.22 7.85 -14.11
CA GLU A 225 8.80 8.09 -13.87
C GLU A 225 8.00 6.78 -13.82
N MET A 226 7.03 6.69 -12.90
CA MET A 226 6.09 5.57 -12.86
C MET A 226 4.65 6.05 -12.98
N ILE A 227 3.84 5.30 -13.73
CA ILE A 227 2.43 5.59 -13.95
C ILE A 227 1.60 4.64 -13.10
N VAL A 228 0.84 5.20 -12.16
CA VAL A 228 0.08 4.43 -11.18
C VAL A 228 -1.35 4.96 -11.11
N PRO A 229 -2.38 4.11 -11.11
CA PRO A 229 -3.75 4.57 -10.87
C PRO A 229 -3.86 5.30 -9.53
N VAL A 230 -4.79 6.25 -9.38
CA VAL A 230 -5.10 6.88 -8.08
C VAL A 230 -5.58 5.87 -7.03
N THR A 231 -5.99 4.67 -7.46
CA THR A 231 -6.39 3.53 -6.63
C THR A 231 -5.26 2.56 -6.30
N GLY A 232 -4.05 2.78 -6.85
CA GLY A 232 -2.87 1.97 -6.55
C GLY A 232 -2.45 2.10 -5.08
N HIS A 233 -1.78 1.07 -4.55
CA HIS A 233 -1.39 1.04 -3.14
C HIS A 233 -0.41 2.18 -2.78
N ALA A 234 -0.53 2.76 -1.59
CA ALA A 234 0.36 3.82 -1.10
C ALA A 234 1.86 3.41 -1.00
N ALA A 235 2.17 2.12 -1.17
CA ALA A 235 3.55 1.64 -1.27
C ALA A 235 4.24 2.16 -2.55
N PHE A 236 3.49 2.50 -3.60
CA PHE A 236 4.07 3.18 -4.77
C PHE A 236 4.51 4.60 -4.42
N ASP A 237 3.73 5.38 -3.67
CA ASP A 237 4.16 6.68 -3.13
C ASP A 237 5.40 6.55 -2.25
N LYS A 238 5.45 5.52 -1.39
CA LYS A 238 6.65 5.22 -0.59
C LYS A 238 7.86 4.87 -1.47
N ALA A 239 7.67 4.10 -2.55
CA ALA A 239 8.73 3.80 -3.51
C ALA A 239 9.22 5.07 -4.24
N ALA A 240 8.30 5.97 -4.58
CA ALA A 240 8.59 7.25 -5.22
C ALA A 240 9.55 8.07 -4.35
N ASP A 241 9.21 8.18 -3.07
CA ASP A 241 9.99 8.89 -2.05
C ASP A 241 11.36 8.24 -1.84
N TYR A 242 11.40 6.93 -1.57
CA TYR A 242 12.64 6.23 -1.22
C TYR A 242 13.65 6.14 -2.37
N PHE A 243 13.18 5.99 -3.60
CA PHE A 243 14.04 5.74 -4.76
C PHE A 243 14.19 6.93 -5.71
N GLY A 244 13.55 8.07 -5.39
CA GLY A 244 13.57 9.25 -6.25
C GLY A 244 12.91 8.99 -7.60
N ILE A 245 11.76 8.31 -7.61
CA ILE A 245 10.96 8.05 -8.82
C ILE A 245 9.82 9.05 -8.85
N ARG A 246 9.66 9.78 -9.96
CA ARG A 246 8.54 10.71 -10.12
C ARG A 246 7.24 9.93 -10.36
N LEU A 247 6.35 9.97 -9.39
CA LEU A 247 5.03 9.33 -9.44
C LEU A 247 4.04 10.16 -10.27
N VAL A 248 3.40 9.52 -11.24
CA VAL A 248 2.34 10.08 -12.07
C VAL A 248 1.04 9.32 -11.81
N HIS A 249 0.18 9.89 -10.97
CA HIS A 249 -1.15 9.34 -10.76
C HIS A 249 -2.09 9.60 -11.94
N VAL A 250 -2.73 8.55 -12.42
CA VAL A 250 -3.78 8.60 -13.46
C VAL A 250 -5.16 8.31 -12.87
N PRO A 251 -6.22 8.98 -13.35
CA PRO A 251 -7.56 8.78 -12.84
C PRO A 251 -8.11 7.39 -13.16
N VAL A 252 -9.20 7.04 -12.49
CA VAL A 252 -10.05 5.90 -12.82
C VAL A 252 -11.29 6.37 -13.58
N ASP A 253 -11.88 5.46 -14.36
CA ASP A 253 -13.20 5.65 -14.93
C ASP A 253 -14.26 5.70 -13.81
N LYS A 254 -15.15 6.70 -13.86
CA LYS A 254 -16.09 6.97 -12.76
C LYS A 254 -17.19 5.93 -12.61
N LYS A 255 -17.42 5.09 -13.63
CA LYS A 255 -18.45 4.04 -13.61
C LYS A 255 -17.86 2.72 -13.16
N THR A 256 -16.77 2.31 -13.81
CA THR A 256 -16.14 1.00 -13.60
C THR A 256 -15.11 0.99 -12.49
N TRP A 257 -14.59 2.17 -12.09
CA TRP A 257 -13.51 2.34 -11.11
C TRP A 257 -12.18 1.68 -11.48
N LYS A 258 -12.07 1.21 -12.73
CA LYS A 258 -10.82 0.75 -13.35
C LYS A 258 -10.01 1.94 -13.80
N VAL A 259 -8.69 1.77 -13.89
CA VAL A 259 -7.79 2.77 -14.46
C VAL A 259 -8.24 3.27 -15.83
N ASP A 260 -8.16 4.59 -16.07
CA ASP A 260 -8.40 5.16 -17.39
C ASP A 260 -7.20 4.86 -18.32
N ILE A 261 -7.40 3.87 -19.19
CA ILE A 261 -6.44 3.42 -20.21
C ILE A 261 -5.98 4.58 -21.12
N LYS A 262 -6.86 5.54 -21.44
CA LYS A 262 -6.49 6.70 -22.26
C LYS A 262 -5.58 7.64 -21.48
N ALA A 263 -5.82 7.82 -20.19
CA ALA A 263 -4.97 8.64 -19.33
C ALA A 263 -3.58 8.02 -19.15
N VAL A 264 -3.49 6.69 -18.96
CA VAL A 264 -2.21 5.95 -18.96
C VAL A 264 -1.42 6.25 -20.23
N LYS A 265 -2.04 6.10 -21.40
CA LYS A 265 -1.39 6.36 -22.69
C LYS A 265 -0.88 7.79 -22.83
N ARG A 266 -1.62 8.79 -22.30
CA ARG A 266 -1.20 10.21 -22.32
C ARG A 266 -0.08 10.52 -21.33
N ALA A 267 0.11 9.71 -20.28
CA ALA A 267 1.14 9.89 -19.26
C ALA A 267 2.52 9.40 -19.68
N ILE A 268 2.58 8.45 -20.62
CA ILE A 268 3.82 7.84 -21.09
C ILE A 268 4.74 8.87 -21.74
N ASN A 269 6.02 8.79 -21.38
CA ASN A 269 7.08 9.52 -22.03
C ASN A 269 8.42 8.75 -21.92
N TRP A 270 9.49 9.35 -22.44
CA TRP A 270 10.85 8.80 -22.45
C TRP A 270 11.44 8.44 -21.08
N ASN A 271 10.93 9.03 -19.99
CA ASN A 271 11.39 8.72 -18.62
C ASN A 271 10.56 7.62 -17.95
N THR A 272 9.48 7.14 -18.57
CA THR A 272 8.60 6.15 -17.94
C THR A 272 9.29 4.79 -17.83
N VAL A 273 9.50 4.35 -16.59
CA VAL A 273 10.17 3.06 -16.28
C VAL A 273 9.19 1.94 -15.94
N MET A 274 7.95 2.25 -15.54
CA MET A 274 6.92 1.24 -15.28
C MET A 274 5.49 1.78 -15.36
N ILE A 275 4.57 0.88 -15.71
CA ILE A 275 3.12 1.04 -15.62
C ILE A 275 2.61 0.07 -14.55
N VAL A 276 1.61 0.49 -13.78
CA VAL A 276 0.99 -0.32 -12.72
C VAL A 276 -0.50 -0.53 -13.01
N GLY A 277 -0.98 -1.74 -12.73
CA GLY A 277 -2.40 -2.05 -12.54
C GLY A 277 -2.60 -2.90 -11.30
N SER A 278 -3.77 -2.84 -10.67
CA SER A 278 -4.10 -3.63 -9.48
C SER A 278 -5.07 -4.77 -9.79
N ALA A 279 -4.87 -5.92 -9.14
CA ALA A 279 -5.71 -7.10 -9.27
C ALA A 279 -5.81 -7.84 -7.91
N ILE A 280 -6.71 -7.48 -7.00
CA ILE A 280 -7.62 -6.35 -6.95
C ILE A 280 -6.96 -5.13 -6.28
N GLY A 281 -7.47 -3.93 -6.56
CA GLY A 281 -7.11 -2.73 -5.80
C GLY A 281 -7.71 -2.74 -4.39
N PHE A 282 -6.92 -2.30 -3.40
CA PHE A 282 -7.35 -2.21 -1.99
C PHE A 282 -8.60 -1.33 -1.79
N PRO A 283 -8.71 -0.11 -2.37
CA PRO A 283 -9.81 0.78 -2.00
C PRO A 283 -11.18 0.22 -2.36
N HIS A 284 -11.37 -0.25 -3.60
CA HIS A 284 -12.70 -0.58 -4.13
C HIS A 284 -12.87 -2.04 -4.56
N GLY A 285 -11.86 -2.91 -4.41
CA GLY A 285 -11.96 -4.31 -4.80
C GLY A 285 -12.02 -4.56 -6.31
N ILE A 286 -11.56 -3.60 -7.11
CA ILE A 286 -11.66 -3.63 -8.57
C ILE A 286 -10.40 -4.25 -9.18
N ILE A 287 -10.60 -5.10 -10.19
CA ILE A 287 -9.53 -5.57 -11.08
C ILE A 287 -9.39 -4.57 -12.23
N ASP A 288 -8.22 -3.96 -12.36
CA ASP A 288 -7.89 -3.13 -13.53
C ASP A 288 -7.88 -3.98 -14.82
N ASP A 289 -8.01 -3.30 -15.97
CA ASP A 289 -7.92 -3.95 -17.27
C ASP A 289 -6.46 -4.27 -17.63
N VAL A 290 -5.94 -5.34 -17.02
CA VAL A 290 -4.55 -5.80 -17.23
C VAL A 290 -4.25 -6.08 -18.72
N PRO A 291 -5.14 -6.72 -19.51
CA PRO A 291 -4.91 -6.91 -20.94
C PRO A 291 -4.71 -5.60 -21.72
N GLU A 292 -5.52 -4.57 -21.46
CA GLU A 292 -5.35 -3.27 -22.13
C GLU A 292 -4.08 -2.53 -21.66
N LEU A 293 -3.76 -2.58 -20.37
CA LEU A 293 -2.49 -2.08 -19.85
C LEU A 293 -1.29 -2.78 -20.51
N ALA A 294 -1.37 -4.10 -20.68
CA ALA A 294 -0.30 -4.90 -21.27
C ALA A 294 -0.09 -4.57 -22.75
N LYS A 295 -1.15 -4.32 -23.52
CA LYS A 295 -1.04 -3.83 -24.91
C LYS A 295 -0.27 -2.51 -24.98
N ILE A 296 -0.54 -1.59 -24.05
CA ILE A 296 0.21 -0.33 -23.95
C ILE A 296 1.67 -0.60 -23.58
N ALA A 297 1.90 -1.38 -22.52
CA ALA A 297 3.24 -1.73 -22.04
C ALA A 297 4.12 -2.34 -23.15
N VAL A 298 3.59 -3.29 -23.92
CA VAL A 298 4.26 -3.90 -25.07
C VAL A 298 4.55 -2.86 -26.15
N LYS A 299 3.55 -2.05 -26.53
CA LYS A 299 3.69 -1.03 -27.58
C LYS A 299 4.81 -0.03 -27.30
N TYR A 300 4.95 0.39 -26.04
CA TYR A 300 5.94 1.39 -25.63
C TYR A 300 7.23 0.78 -25.06
N ASN A 301 7.32 -0.56 -25.02
CA ASN A 301 8.43 -1.30 -24.41
C ASN A 301 8.70 -0.84 -22.95
N ILE A 302 7.65 -0.73 -22.16
CA ILE A 302 7.69 -0.32 -20.74
C ILE A 302 7.20 -1.50 -19.91
N PRO A 303 7.92 -1.88 -18.84
CA PRO A 303 7.45 -2.90 -17.91
C PRO A 303 6.05 -2.62 -17.33
N LEU A 304 5.22 -3.65 -17.26
CA LEU A 304 3.97 -3.67 -16.52
C LEU A 304 4.14 -4.49 -15.24
N HIS A 305 3.84 -3.86 -14.11
CA HIS A 305 3.66 -4.51 -12.81
C HIS A 305 2.18 -4.67 -12.50
N VAL A 306 1.77 -5.87 -12.14
CA VAL A 306 0.41 -6.13 -11.63
C VAL A 306 0.49 -6.30 -10.11
N ASP A 307 -0.06 -5.34 -9.38
CA ASP A 307 -0.19 -5.44 -7.94
C ASP A 307 -1.32 -6.42 -7.59
N CYS A 308 -0.94 -7.66 -7.32
CA CYS A 308 -1.85 -8.72 -6.89
C CYS A 308 -1.64 -9.06 -5.42
N CYS A 309 -1.11 -8.14 -4.60
CA CYS A 309 -0.89 -8.38 -3.18
C CYS A 309 -2.18 -8.83 -2.50
N LEU A 310 -3.29 -8.11 -2.72
CA LEU A 310 -4.58 -8.42 -2.11
C LEU A 310 -5.33 -9.54 -2.83
N GLY A 311 -5.34 -9.58 -4.17
CA GLY A 311 -5.97 -10.68 -4.93
C GLY A 311 -5.19 -12.00 -4.87
N GLY A 312 -4.02 -12.00 -4.23
CA GLY A 312 -2.95 -12.99 -4.28
C GLY A 312 -3.39 -14.43 -4.43
N PHE A 313 -3.92 -14.98 -3.34
CA PHE A 313 -4.36 -16.37 -3.23
C PHE A 313 -5.88 -16.52 -3.44
N LEU A 314 -6.50 -15.60 -4.16
CA LEU A 314 -7.90 -15.72 -4.61
C LEU A 314 -7.96 -15.82 -6.13
N LEU A 315 -7.39 -14.85 -6.83
CA LEU A 315 -7.48 -14.74 -8.29
C LEU A 315 -7.01 -16.00 -9.05
N PRO A 316 -5.88 -16.65 -8.67
CA PRO A 316 -5.45 -17.90 -9.32
C PRO A 316 -6.45 -19.06 -9.20
N PHE A 317 -7.35 -19.02 -8.23
CA PHE A 317 -8.30 -20.10 -7.93
C PHE A 317 -9.74 -19.77 -8.34
N MET A 318 -10.04 -18.54 -8.76
CA MET A 318 -11.39 -18.09 -9.13
C MET A 318 -12.07 -19.02 -10.15
N GLU A 319 -11.38 -19.38 -11.23
CA GLU A 319 -11.93 -20.25 -12.28
C GLU A 319 -12.28 -21.64 -11.75
N LYS A 320 -11.40 -22.24 -10.94
CA LYS A 320 -11.65 -23.54 -10.29
C LYS A 320 -12.74 -23.47 -9.22
N ALA A 321 -12.94 -22.30 -8.59
CA ALA A 321 -13.99 -22.03 -7.64
C ALA A 321 -15.35 -21.69 -8.31
N GLY A 322 -15.42 -21.69 -9.65
CA GLY A 322 -16.65 -21.47 -10.41
C GLY A 322 -16.93 -20.01 -10.78
N PHE A 323 -15.95 -19.11 -10.66
CA PHE A 323 -16.09 -17.69 -11.00
C PHE A 323 -15.30 -17.33 -12.25
N THR A 324 -15.86 -16.46 -13.07
CA THR A 324 -15.18 -15.93 -14.26
C THR A 324 -14.57 -14.56 -13.94
N ILE A 325 -13.28 -14.40 -14.24
CA ILE A 325 -12.56 -13.13 -14.12
C ILE A 325 -11.75 -12.84 -15.40
N PRO A 326 -11.45 -11.57 -15.70
CA PRO A 326 -10.49 -11.23 -16.74
C PRO A 326 -9.10 -11.81 -16.44
N PRO A 327 -8.30 -12.16 -17.46
CA PRO A 327 -6.92 -12.59 -17.24
C PRO A 327 -6.08 -11.43 -16.70
N PHE A 328 -5.21 -11.74 -15.73
CA PHE A 328 -4.45 -10.75 -14.96
C PHE A 328 -2.98 -11.15 -14.73
N ASP A 329 -2.63 -12.42 -15.00
CA ASP A 329 -1.33 -13.01 -14.67
C ASP A 329 -0.38 -13.08 -15.88
N PHE A 330 0.67 -13.90 -15.80
CA PHE A 330 1.66 -14.03 -16.87
C PHE A 330 1.12 -14.64 -18.18
N ARG A 331 -0.13 -15.14 -18.22
CA ARG A 331 -0.81 -15.48 -19.48
C ARG A 331 -1.06 -14.26 -20.35
N VAL A 332 -1.06 -13.05 -19.78
CA VAL A 332 -1.22 -11.79 -20.51
C VAL A 332 0.14 -11.32 -21.03
N PRO A 333 0.39 -11.35 -22.37
CA PRO A 333 1.66 -10.89 -22.93
C PRO A 333 1.88 -9.41 -22.64
N GLY A 334 2.97 -9.08 -21.96
CA GLY A 334 3.30 -7.73 -21.51
C GLY A 334 3.35 -7.55 -20.00
N VAL A 335 2.75 -8.47 -19.22
CA VAL A 335 2.95 -8.51 -17.77
C VAL A 335 4.37 -8.96 -17.48
N THR A 336 5.13 -8.13 -16.76
CA THR A 336 6.56 -8.37 -16.51
C THR A 336 6.89 -8.66 -15.05
N SER A 337 6.03 -8.26 -14.11
CA SER A 337 6.10 -8.67 -12.70
C SER A 337 4.73 -8.65 -12.04
N ILE A 338 4.61 -9.43 -10.97
CA ILE A 338 3.41 -9.55 -10.15
C ILE A 338 3.81 -9.68 -8.68
N SER A 339 3.19 -8.92 -7.79
CA SER A 339 3.33 -9.09 -6.33
C SER A 339 2.17 -9.93 -5.77
N CYS A 340 2.42 -10.75 -4.76
CA CYS A 340 1.43 -11.66 -4.17
C CYS A 340 1.69 -11.85 -2.67
N ASP A 341 0.73 -11.49 -1.82
CA ASP A 341 0.91 -11.63 -0.37
C ASP A 341 0.46 -13.00 0.13
N THR A 342 1.44 -13.80 0.56
CA THR A 342 1.21 -15.07 1.24
C THR A 342 0.57 -14.86 2.63
N HIS A 343 0.90 -13.76 3.32
CA HIS A 343 0.33 -13.45 4.65
C HIS A 343 -1.10 -12.87 4.65
N LYS A 344 -1.73 -12.82 3.48
CA LYS A 344 -3.13 -12.44 3.27
C LYS A 344 -3.95 -13.71 3.04
N TYR A 345 -4.53 -13.88 1.86
CA TYR A 345 -5.32 -15.07 1.51
C TYR A 345 -4.48 -16.34 1.31
N GLY A 346 -3.14 -16.23 1.37
CA GLY A 346 -2.27 -17.40 1.44
C GLY A 346 -2.26 -18.04 2.84
N PHE A 347 -2.84 -17.36 3.84
CA PHE A 347 -2.98 -17.84 5.21
C PHE A 347 -1.65 -18.15 5.90
N ALA A 348 -0.57 -17.55 5.41
CA ALA A 348 0.73 -17.59 6.07
C ALA A 348 0.77 -16.62 7.26
N PRO A 349 1.67 -16.83 8.23
CA PRO A 349 1.95 -15.85 9.27
C PRO A 349 2.31 -14.47 8.70
N LYS A 350 1.96 -13.41 9.45
CA LYS A 350 2.35 -12.03 9.12
C LYS A 350 3.86 -11.94 8.92
N GLY A 351 4.25 -11.13 7.93
CA GLY A 351 5.66 -10.97 7.54
C GLY A 351 6.13 -11.79 6.33
N SER A 352 5.23 -12.24 5.43
CA SER A 352 5.60 -12.92 4.18
C SER A 352 4.82 -12.45 2.95
N SER A 353 5.51 -12.33 1.81
CA SER A 353 4.96 -12.06 0.46
C SER A 353 5.93 -12.56 -0.61
N VAL A 354 5.54 -12.53 -1.88
CA VAL A 354 6.36 -12.91 -3.03
C VAL A 354 6.28 -11.85 -4.11
N ILE A 355 7.45 -11.45 -4.63
CA ILE A 355 7.56 -10.71 -5.90
C ILE A 355 7.99 -11.69 -7.00
N MET A 356 7.26 -11.67 -8.12
CA MET A 356 7.53 -12.48 -9.31
C MET A 356 7.93 -11.60 -10.48
N TYR A 357 8.80 -12.11 -11.36
CA TYR A 357 9.19 -11.51 -12.62
C TYR A 357 9.08 -12.53 -13.75
N ALA A 358 8.65 -12.08 -14.93
CA ALA A 358 8.54 -12.92 -16.12
C ALA A 358 9.91 -13.46 -16.63
N SER A 359 11.02 -12.91 -16.15
CA SER A 359 12.38 -13.39 -16.44
C SER A 359 13.32 -13.20 -15.26
N LYS A 360 14.21 -14.18 -15.05
CA LYS A 360 15.34 -14.09 -14.11
C LYS A 360 16.23 -12.88 -14.38
N LYS A 361 16.38 -12.47 -15.65
CA LYS A 361 17.14 -11.28 -16.03
C LYS A 361 16.53 -10.00 -15.46
N THR A 362 15.21 -9.87 -15.49
CA THR A 362 14.53 -8.72 -14.86
C THR A 362 14.71 -8.74 -13.35
N ARG A 363 14.60 -9.92 -12.72
CA ARG A 363 14.80 -10.08 -11.27
C ARG A 363 16.21 -9.64 -10.83
N GLN A 364 17.25 -9.84 -11.63
CA GLN A 364 18.62 -9.44 -11.28
C GLN A 364 18.76 -7.94 -10.99
N PHE A 365 17.96 -7.08 -11.63
CA PHE A 365 17.96 -5.64 -11.36
C PHE A 365 17.42 -5.27 -9.97
N GLN A 366 16.83 -6.22 -9.23
CA GLN A 366 16.40 -5.99 -7.85
C GLN A 366 17.52 -6.27 -6.84
N TYR A 367 18.53 -7.07 -7.20
CA TYR A 367 19.55 -7.51 -6.26
C TYR A 367 20.47 -6.36 -5.84
N PHE A 368 20.98 -6.45 -4.62
CA PHE A 368 22.09 -5.64 -4.16
C PHE A 368 23.35 -6.50 -4.10
N VAL A 369 24.48 -5.96 -4.57
CA VAL A 369 25.78 -6.64 -4.55
C VAL A 369 26.86 -5.62 -4.16
N ALA A 370 27.62 -5.93 -3.11
CA ALA A 370 28.80 -5.18 -2.68
C ALA A 370 30.02 -6.10 -2.75
N GLN A 371 30.81 -5.95 -3.83
CA GLN A 371 31.95 -6.83 -4.13
C GLN A 371 33.22 -6.45 -3.37
N SER A 372 33.36 -5.17 -3.00
CA SER A 372 34.55 -4.60 -2.38
C SER A 372 34.39 -4.26 -0.90
N TRP A 373 33.36 -4.80 -0.24
CA TRP A 373 33.16 -4.59 1.19
C TRP A 373 34.21 -5.38 1.98
N THR A 374 34.77 -4.76 3.02
CA THR A 374 35.86 -5.35 3.82
C THR A 374 35.44 -6.60 4.61
N GLY A 375 34.14 -6.80 4.81
CA GLY A 375 33.57 -8.02 5.41
C GLY A 375 33.42 -9.21 4.44
N GLY A 376 33.82 -9.04 3.17
CA GLY A 376 33.69 -10.05 2.12
C GLY A 376 32.63 -9.68 1.06
N ILE A 377 32.51 -10.52 0.03
CA ILE A 377 31.49 -10.33 -1.01
C ILE A 377 30.11 -10.47 -0.38
N TYR A 378 29.31 -9.41 -0.47
CA TYR A 378 27.96 -9.37 0.07
C TYR A 378 26.93 -9.27 -1.06
N ALA A 379 25.86 -10.07 -0.97
CA ALA A 379 24.73 -9.97 -1.87
C ALA A 379 23.42 -10.25 -1.13
N SER A 380 22.37 -9.51 -1.45
CA SER A 380 21.01 -9.76 -0.93
C SER A 380 19.97 -9.78 -2.06
N PRO A 381 19.01 -10.71 -2.02
CA PRO A 381 17.97 -10.79 -3.04
C PRO A 381 16.86 -9.74 -2.84
N THR A 382 16.71 -9.20 -1.62
CA THR A 382 15.69 -8.22 -1.21
C THR A 382 16.28 -7.16 -0.26
N ILE A 383 15.43 -6.34 0.40
CA ILE A 383 15.89 -5.21 1.23
C ILE A 383 16.73 -5.68 2.45
N PRO A 384 16.26 -6.60 3.31
CA PRO A 384 17.02 -7.00 4.50
C PRO A 384 18.18 -7.96 4.17
N GLY A 385 19.19 -7.93 5.04
CA GLY A 385 20.21 -8.97 5.14
C GLY A 385 19.69 -10.17 5.92
N SER A 386 19.80 -10.11 7.25
CA SER A 386 19.21 -11.13 8.14
C SER A 386 17.69 -11.13 8.05
N ARG A 387 17.09 -12.32 7.95
CA ARG A 387 15.63 -12.51 7.82
C ARG A 387 15.14 -13.61 8.75
N PRO A 388 13.89 -13.55 9.23
CA PRO A 388 13.31 -14.60 10.08
C PRO A 388 12.92 -15.82 9.26
N GLY A 389 13.76 -16.85 9.22
CA GLY A 389 13.48 -18.08 8.48
C GLY A 389 12.27 -18.86 9.01
N ALA A 390 11.90 -18.63 10.27
CA ALA A 390 10.66 -19.11 10.87
C ALA A 390 9.39 -18.69 10.08
N LEU A 391 9.37 -17.48 9.51
CA LEU A 391 8.22 -17.02 8.70
C LEU A 391 8.18 -17.68 7.32
N VAL A 392 9.33 -18.05 6.76
CA VAL A 392 9.40 -18.88 5.54
C VAL A 392 8.81 -20.25 5.82
N ALA A 393 9.20 -20.88 6.94
CA ALA A 393 8.68 -22.18 7.34
C ALA A 393 7.16 -22.14 7.59
N GLY A 394 6.66 -21.11 8.27
CA GLY A 394 5.23 -20.91 8.48
C GLY A 394 4.46 -20.70 7.17
N CYS A 395 5.01 -19.94 6.22
CA CYS A 395 4.42 -19.78 4.89
C CYS A 395 4.36 -21.09 4.11
N TRP A 396 5.45 -21.85 4.10
CA TRP A 396 5.50 -23.16 3.46
C TRP A 396 4.49 -24.13 4.08
N THR A 397 4.37 -24.10 5.41
CA THR A 397 3.41 -24.92 6.17
C THR A 397 1.97 -24.58 5.79
N ALA A 398 1.61 -23.29 5.75
CA ALA A 398 0.26 -22.87 5.34
C ALA A 398 -0.06 -23.34 3.91
N MET A 399 0.84 -23.10 2.95
CA MET A 399 0.62 -23.48 1.55
C MET A 399 0.47 -24.98 1.35
N THR A 400 1.33 -25.78 1.98
CA THR A 400 1.29 -27.24 1.84
C THR A 400 0.14 -27.87 2.63
N LYS A 401 -0.27 -27.28 3.75
CA LYS A 401 -1.43 -27.73 4.54
C LYS A 401 -2.75 -27.43 3.84
N MET A 402 -2.87 -26.27 3.20
CA MET A 402 -4.06 -25.87 2.44
C MET A 402 -4.17 -26.67 1.14
N GLY A 403 -3.06 -26.75 0.40
CA GLY A 403 -3.04 -27.35 -0.93
C GLY A 403 -4.01 -26.66 -1.91
N LEU A 404 -4.11 -27.20 -3.13
CA LEU A 404 -5.00 -26.64 -4.14
C LEU A 404 -6.47 -26.67 -3.73
N SER A 405 -6.94 -27.77 -3.15
CA SER A 405 -8.35 -27.92 -2.76
C SER A 405 -8.77 -26.94 -1.67
N GLY A 406 -7.93 -26.74 -0.65
CA GLY A 406 -8.21 -25.79 0.42
C GLY A 406 -8.30 -24.36 -0.08
N TYR A 407 -7.39 -23.95 -0.98
CA TYR A 407 -7.45 -22.61 -1.55
C TYR A 407 -8.65 -22.40 -2.50
N VAL A 408 -9.07 -23.43 -3.23
CA VAL A 408 -10.30 -23.37 -4.05
C VAL A 408 -11.54 -23.23 -3.18
N ASP A 409 -11.66 -24.04 -2.11
CA ASP A 409 -12.77 -23.94 -1.14
C ASP A 409 -12.82 -22.56 -0.47
N SER A 410 -11.68 -22.10 0.06
CA SER A 410 -11.63 -20.81 0.74
C SER A 410 -11.97 -19.66 -0.21
N THR A 411 -11.47 -19.72 -1.45
CA THR A 411 -11.81 -18.74 -2.49
C THR A 411 -13.30 -18.73 -2.74
N GLN A 412 -13.92 -19.90 -2.88
CA GLN A 412 -15.36 -20.00 -3.12
C GLN A 412 -16.17 -19.33 -2.01
N ARG A 413 -15.88 -19.69 -0.75
CA ARG A 413 -16.59 -19.19 0.42
C ARG A 413 -16.42 -17.68 0.61
N ILE A 414 -15.18 -17.17 0.48
CA ILE A 414 -14.89 -15.74 0.63
C ILE A 414 -15.60 -14.93 -0.46
N VAL A 415 -15.54 -15.38 -1.71
CA VAL A 415 -16.14 -14.66 -2.84
C VAL A 415 -17.67 -14.70 -2.76
N GLN A 416 -18.27 -15.83 -2.36
CA GLN A 416 -19.71 -15.92 -2.11
C GLN A 416 -20.17 -14.91 -1.05
N ALA A 417 -19.47 -14.87 0.10
CA ALA A 417 -19.74 -13.91 1.16
C ALA A 417 -19.67 -12.46 0.66
N ALA A 418 -18.63 -12.12 -0.12
CA ALA A 418 -18.51 -10.78 -0.70
C ALA A 418 -19.64 -10.46 -1.71
N GLN A 419 -20.05 -11.43 -2.54
CA GLN A 419 -21.17 -11.24 -3.46
C GLN A 419 -22.52 -11.13 -2.73
N GLU A 420 -22.72 -11.82 -1.61
CA GLU A 420 -23.89 -11.67 -0.74
C GLU A 420 -23.93 -10.28 -0.11
N ILE A 421 -22.82 -9.82 0.46
CA ILE A 421 -22.69 -8.47 1.00
C ILE A 421 -22.99 -7.43 -0.06
N LYS A 422 -22.39 -7.55 -1.25
CA LYS A 422 -22.65 -6.66 -2.38
C LYS A 422 -24.14 -6.61 -2.74
N ARG A 423 -24.81 -7.76 -2.84
CA ARG A 423 -26.27 -7.82 -3.11
C ARG A 423 -27.08 -7.16 -2.01
N GLY A 424 -26.74 -7.41 -0.74
CA GLY A 424 -27.42 -6.80 0.41
C GLY A 424 -27.25 -5.28 0.45
N VAL A 425 -26.04 -4.76 0.17
CA VAL A 425 -25.79 -3.31 0.07
C VAL A 425 -26.59 -2.70 -1.07
N LEU A 426 -26.62 -3.33 -2.25
CA LEU A 426 -27.39 -2.83 -3.41
C LEU A 426 -28.91 -2.85 -3.18
N ALA A 427 -29.40 -3.66 -2.24
CA ALA A 427 -30.81 -3.70 -1.85
C ALA A 427 -31.20 -2.54 -0.90
N MET A 428 -30.23 -1.82 -0.32
CA MET A 428 -30.47 -0.67 0.55
C MET A 428 -30.47 0.63 -0.28
N GLU A 429 -31.63 1.28 -0.42
CA GLU A 429 -31.82 2.45 -1.30
C GLU A 429 -30.90 3.64 -1.01
N ASP A 430 -30.46 3.81 0.24
CA ASP A 430 -29.58 4.90 0.66
C ASP A 430 -28.10 4.66 0.29
N LEU A 431 -27.73 3.44 -0.14
CA LEU A 431 -26.35 3.01 -0.40
C LEU A 431 -26.10 2.64 -1.87
N PHE A 432 -24.83 2.71 -2.28
CA PHE A 432 -24.37 2.21 -3.57
C PHE A 432 -23.00 1.56 -3.48
N VAL A 433 -22.70 0.64 -4.40
CA VAL A 433 -21.39 -0.02 -4.51
C VAL A 433 -20.52 0.69 -5.56
N PHE A 434 -19.23 0.86 -5.27
CA PHE A 434 -18.28 1.44 -6.20
C PHE A 434 -17.85 0.42 -7.25
N GLY A 435 -18.18 0.67 -8.52
CA GLY A 435 -17.81 -0.20 -9.64
C GLY A 435 -18.49 -1.56 -9.57
N ASP A 436 -17.75 -2.60 -9.92
CA ASP A 436 -18.23 -3.99 -9.89
C ASP A 436 -17.19 -4.91 -9.23
N PRO A 437 -17.13 -4.95 -7.89
CA PRO A 437 -16.20 -5.83 -7.18
C PRO A 437 -16.62 -7.29 -7.37
N LEU A 438 -15.69 -8.09 -7.88
CA LEU A 438 -15.90 -9.51 -8.21
C LEU A 438 -15.28 -10.48 -7.20
N VAL A 439 -14.48 -9.98 -6.27
CA VAL A 439 -13.61 -10.81 -5.41
C VAL A 439 -13.97 -10.56 -3.94
N SER A 440 -13.03 -10.21 -3.07
CA SER A 440 -13.23 -10.20 -1.62
C SER A 440 -13.57 -8.84 -1.02
N VAL A 441 -13.30 -7.74 -1.71
CA VAL A 441 -13.49 -6.39 -1.17
C VAL A 441 -14.74 -5.75 -1.77
N VAL A 442 -15.62 -5.25 -0.91
CA VAL A 442 -16.82 -4.50 -1.30
C VAL A 442 -16.73 -3.11 -0.69
N ALA A 443 -16.53 -2.10 -1.53
CA ALA A 443 -16.58 -0.70 -1.13
C ALA A 443 -17.93 -0.08 -1.50
N PHE A 444 -18.49 0.69 -0.58
CA PHE A 444 -19.78 1.33 -0.76
C PHE A 444 -19.82 2.72 -0.13
N GLY A 445 -20.69 3.54 -0.70
CA GLY A 445 -20.97 4.91 -0.28
C GLY A 445 -22.46 5.11 -0.07
N SER A 446 -22.86 6.34 0.23
CA SER A 446 -24.27 6.72 0.37
C SER A 446 -24.62 7.87 -0.57
N HIS A 447 -25.86 7.87 -1.07
CA HIS A 447 -26.38 8.91 -1.94
C HIS A 447 -26.69 10.21 -1.19
N ASN A 448 -27.09 10.09 0.08
CA ASN A 448 -27.73 11.14 0.86
C ASN A 448 -27.29 11.17 2.34
N LEU A 449 -26.65 10.12 2.86
CA LEU A 449 -26.20 10.05 4.25
C LEU A 449 -24.68 10.24 4.37
N ASN A 450 -24.24 10.66 5.56
CA ASN A 450 -22.82 10.68 5.88
C ASN A 450 -22.32 9.25 6.09
N ILE A 451 -21.58 8.73 5.11
CA ILE A 451 -21.05 7.37 5.15
C ILE A 451 -20.16 7.11 6.37
N TYR A 452 -19.44 8.13 6.88
CA TYR A 452 -18.60 7.96 8.06
C TYR A 452 -19.43 7.85 9.36
N ALA A 453 -20.60 8.49 9.42
CA ALA A 453 -21.52 8.31 10.55
C ALA A 453 -22.10 6.90 10.58
N ILE A 454 -22.35 6.30 9.39
CA ILE A 454 -22.71 4.88 9.29
C ILE A 454 -21.54 4.02 9.77
N ASN A 455 -20.30 4.39 9.47
CA ASN A 455 -19.12 3.66 9.94
C ASN A 455 -19.04 3.66 11.46
N ASP A 456 -19.23 4.83 12.09
CA ASP A 456 -19.22 4.97 13.54
C ASP A 456 -20.37 4.18 14.20
N ALA A 457 -21.56 4.16 13.58
CA ALA A 457 -22.68 3.33 14.04
C ALA A 457 -22.36 1.83 13.95
N MET A 458 -21.72 1.38 12.86
CA MET A 458 -21.22 0.01 12.71
C MET A 458 -20.15 -0.31 13.78
N SER A 459 -19.24 0.62 14.06
CA SER A 459 -18.22 0.45 15.11
C SER A 459 -18.81 0.35 16.52
N SER A 460 -19.90 1.06 16.82
CA SER A 460 -20.62 0.88 18.09
C SER A 460 -21.21 -0.53 18.27
N ARG A 461 -21.35 -1.28 17.18
CA ARG A 461 -21.83 -2.68 17.12
C ARG A 461 -20.70 -3.70 17.03
N GLY A 462 -19.45 -3.28 17.20
CA GLY A 462 -18.26 -4.15 17.18
C GLY A 462 -17.57 -4.26 15.81
N TRP A 463 -18.07 -3.59 14.77
CA TRP A 463 -17.48 -3.68 13.44
C TRP A 463 -16.29 -2.73 13.24
N SER A 464 -15.17 -3.27 12.76
CA SER A 464 -14.01 -2.50 12.37
C SER A 464 -13.87 -2.52 10.85
N LEU A 465 -14.50 -1.55 10.20
CA LEU A 465 -14.45 -1.38 8.74
C LEU A 465 -13.41 -0.33 8.35
N ASN A 466 -12.93 -0.38 7.10
CA ASN A 466 -11.97 0.60 6.63
C ASN A 466 -12.70 1.81 6.04
N ALA A 467 -12.49 2.98 6.62
CA ALA A 467 -12.92 4.25 6.05
C ALA A 467 -12.02 4.67 4.89
N LEU A 468 -12.63 5.13 3.80
CA LEU A 468 -11.99 5.53 2.55
C LEU A 468 -12.28 7.00 2.27
N GLN A 469 -11.47 7.59 1.39
CA GLN A 469 -11.60 9.00 1.01
C GLN A 469 -11.25 9.23 -0.45
N ASN A 470 -11.74 10.35 -1.00
CA ASN A 470 -11.58 10.74 -2.41
C ASN A 470 -12.10 9.67 -3.38
N PRO A 471 -13.38 9.26 -3.26
CA PRO A 471 -14.48 9.91 -2.53
C PRO A 471 -14.74 9.29 -1.14
N PRO A 472 -15.57 9.92 -0.30
CA PRO A 472 -16.02 9.33 0.96
C PRO A 472 -16.68 7.96 0.73
N ALA A 473 -16.17 6.95 1.43
CA ALA A 473 -16.68 5.58 1.36
C ALA A 473 -16.24 4.79 2.60
N MET A 474 -16.75 3.57 2.71
CA MET A 474 -16.14 2.54 3.55
C MET A 474 -16.06 1.24 2.75
N HIS A 475 -15.21 0.30 3.19
CA HIS A 475 -15.25 -1.06 2.64
C HIS A 475 -15.17 -2.13 3.72
N ILE A 476 -15.57 -3.33 3.30
CA ILE A 476 -15.25 -4.58 3.95
C ILE A 476 -14.42 -5.46 3.01
N ALA A 477 -13.26 -5.90 3.49
CA ALA A 477 -12.45 -6.94 2.87
C ALA A 477 -12.80 -8.29 3.52
N CYS A 478 -13.62 -9.08 2.84
CA CYS A 478 -14.08 -10.37 3.33
C CYS A 478 -12.91 -11.34 3.46
N THR A 479 -12.86 -12.05 4.58
CA THR A 479 -11.90 -13.13 4.85
C THR A 479 -12.64 -14.39 5.28
N LEU A 480 -11.93 -15.50 5.53
CA LEU A 480 -12.57 -16.70 6.08
C LEU A 480 -13.25 -16.42 7.44
N ALA A 481 -12.73 -15.46 8.22
CA ALA A 481 -13.32 -15.04 9.48
C ALA A 481 -14.65 -14.29 9.28
N THR A 482 -14.83 -13.59 8.15
CA THR A 482 -16.06 -12.84 7.81
C THR A 482 -17.18 -13.74 7.30
N VAL A 483 -16.86 -14.89 6.70
CA VAL A 483 -17.87 -15.79 6.09
C VAL A 483 -19.05 -16.12 7.03
N PRO A 484 -18.86 -16.52 8.30
CA PRO A 484 -19.98 -16.83 9.18
C PRO A 484 -20.79 -15.62 9.66
N THR A 485 -20.35 -14.38 9.37
CA THR A 485 -20.95 -13.15 9.92
C THR A 485 -21.69 -12.31 8.89
N VAL A 486 -21.85 -12.79 7.65
CA VAL A 486 -22.47 -12.03 6.54
C VAL A 486 -23.89 -11.56 6.88
N ASP A 487 -24.74 -12.43 7.42
CA ASP A 487 -26.12 -12.07 7.76
C ASP A 487 -26.16 -11.02 8.88
N GLN A 488 -25.30 -11.18 9.88
CA GLN A 488 -25.17 -10.22 10.99
C GLN A 488 -24.65 -8.87 10.48
N PHE A 489 -23.68 -8.87 9.55
CA PHE A 489 -23.18 -7.66 8.90
C PHE A 489 -24.30 -6.90 8.20
N LEU A 490 -25.10 -7.58 7.37
CA LEU A 490 -26.18 -6.96 6.62
C LEU A 490 -27.28 -6.41 7.54
N LYS A 491 -27.61 -7.14 8.60
CA LYS A 491 -28.56 -6.67 9.63
C LYS A 491 -28.03 -5.42 10.34
N ASP A 492 -26.80 -5.45 10.84
CA ASP A 492 -26.21 -4.31 11.55
C ASP A 492 -26.01 -3.10 10.64
N LEU A 493 -25.70 -3.32 9.36
CA LEU A 493 -25.59 -2.25 8.37
C LEU A 493 -26.95 -1.60 8.13
N ALA A 494 -28.02 -2.39 7.97
CA ALA A 494 -29.37 -1.86 7.83
C ALA A 494 -29.80 -1.05 9.07
N ASP A 495 -29.56 -1.59 10.27
CA ASP A 495 -29.84 -0.91 11.54
C ASP A 495 -29.05 0.40 11.67
N SER A 496 -27.79 0.41 11.23
CA SER A 496 -26.92 1.60 11.25
C SER A 496 -27.34 2.67 10.24
N VAL A 497 -27.77 2.27 9.03
CA VAL A 497 -28.37 3.17 8.04
C VAL A 497 -29.64 3.81 8.61
N ALA A 498 -30.52 3.01 9.21
CA ALA A 498 -31.76 3.51 9.82
C ALA A 498 -31.49 4.49 10.97
N GLN A 499 -30.49 4.19 11.82
CA GLN A 499 -30.07 5.08 12.92
C GLN A 499 -29.61 6.45 12.39
N VAL A 500 -28.72 6.47 11.39
CA VAL A 500 -28.20 7.72 10.81
C VAL A 500 -29.29 8.49 10.07
N LYS A 501 -30.22 7.80 9.40
CA LYS A 501 -31.35 8.40 8.70
C LYS A 501 -32.32 9.09 9.66
N ASN A 502 -32.60 8.48 10.82
CA ASN A 502 -33.50 9.03 11.82
C ASN A 502 -32.89 10.21 12.60
N ASN A 503 -31.57 10.22 12.80
CA ASN A 503 -30.88 11.30 13.50
C ASN A 503 -29.65 11.83 12.71
N PRO A 504 -29.85 12.54 11.58
CA PRO A 504 -28.74 13.00 10.73
C PRO A 504 -27.78 13.99 11.41
N SER A 505 -28.24 14.64 12.50
CA SER A 505 -27.52 15.65 13.26
C SER A 505 -26.90 15.12 14.56
N GLN A 506 -27.00 13.82 14.87
CA GLN A 506 -26.39 13.25 16.07
C GLN A 506 -24.86 13.27 15.91
N ASP A 507 -24.15 13.59 17.00
CA ASP A 507 -22.69 13.78 17.01
C ASP A 507 -21.99 12.66 16.25
N ALA A 508 -21.36 13.05 15.14
CA ALA A 508 -20.65 12.15 14.28
C ALA A 508 -19.43 11.62 15.06
N GLY A 509 -19.25 10.30 15.10
CA GLY A 509 -18.20 9.65 15.89
C GLY A 509 -16.78 9.99 15.40
N SER A 510 -15.79 9.30 15.95
CA SER A 510 -14.38 9.61 15.71
C SER A 510 -13.99 9.53 14.23
N THR A 511 -14.56 8.59 13.47
CA THR A 511 -14.29 8.48 12.02
C THR A 511 -14.84 9.67 11.28
N ALA A 512 -16.10 10.02 11.51
CA ALA A 512 -16.74 11.13 10.81
C ALA A 512 -16.10 12.48 11.16
N ALA A 513 -15.71 12.68 12.42
CA ALA A 513 -14.95 13.85 12.82
C ALA A 513 -13.59 13.92 12.12
N MET A 514 -12.83 12.82 12.10
CA MET A 514 -11.49 12.77 11.50
C MET A 514 -11.52 12.98 9.98
N TYR A 515 -12.33 12.20 9.25
CA TYR A 515 -12.37 12.29 7.79
C TYR A 515 -13.15 13.51 7.29
N GLY A 516 -14.18 13.97 8.02
CA GLY A 516 -14.87 15.22 7.73
C GLY A 516 -13.95 16.44 7.86
N SER A 517 -13.13 16.47 8.92
CA SER A 517 -12.13 17.52 9.13
C SER A 517 -11.00 17.42 8.11
N ALA A 518 -10.45 16.22 7.87
CA ALA A 518 -9.38 16.02 6.89
C ALA A 518 -9.78 16.42 5.46
N ALA A 519 -11.05 16.23 5.08
CA ALA A 519 -11.57 16.63 3.78
C ALA A 519 -11.72 18.17 3.61
N THR A 520 -11.87 18.91 4.71
CA THR A 520 -12.10 20.37 4.69
C THR A 520 -10.82 21.20 4.89
N ILE A 521 -9.74 20.59 5.39
CA ILE A 521 -8.44 21.26 5.58
C ILE A 521 -7.78 21.56 4.21
N PRO A 522 -7.57 22.83 3.83
CA PRO A 522 -7.00 23.18 2.52
C PRO A 522 -5.52 22.82 2.36
N ASP A 523 -4.75 22.80 3.45
CA ASP A 523 -3.32 22.46 3.46
C ASP A 523 -3.10 21.10 4.12
N LYS A 524 -2.90 20.09 3.27
CA LYS A 524 -2.61 18.72 3.70
C LYS A 524 -1.33 18.59 4.56
N SER A 525 -0.44 19.59 4.56
CA SER A 525 0.74 19.51 5.43
C SER A 525 0.44 19.67 6.93
N ILE A 526 -0.72 20.21 7.32
CA ILE A 526 -1.19 20.14 8.72
C ILE A 526 -1.54 18.69 9.07
N LEU A 527 -2.17 17.97 8.13
CA LEU A 527 -2.47 16.55 8.30
C LEU A 527 -1.17 15.73 8.38
N ASP A 528 -0.13 16.09 7.62
CA ASP A 528 1.18 15.45 7.73
C ASP A 528 1.78 15.58 9.14
N ASP A 529 1.68 16.77 9.76
CA ASP A 529 2.18 17.02 11.11
C ASP A 529 1.39 16.19 12.15
N VAL A 530 0.06 16.11 12.02
CA VAL A 530 -0.80 15.29 12.88
C VAL A 530 -0.49 13.79 12.72
N VAL A 531 -0.36 13.30 11.48
CA VAL A 531 -0.07 11.88 11.22
C VAL A 531 1.33 11.51 11.74
N LYS A 532 2.33 12.37 11.59
CA LYS A 532 3.66 12.15 12.18
C LYS A 532 3.60 12.11 13.70
N GLY A 533 2.90 13.06 14.33
CA GLY A 533 2.74 13.04 15.78
C GLY A 533 1.97 11.81 16.29
N TYR A 534 0.99 11.30 15.53
CA TYR A 534 0.34 10.02 15.83
C TYR A 534 1.34 8.87 15.82
N LEU A 535 2.22 8.80 14.80
CA LEU A 535 3.28 7.79 14.75
C LEU A 535 4.25 7.90 15.94
N ASP A 536 4.60 9.12 16.37
CA ASP A 536 5.42 9.32 17.57
C ASP A 536 4.71 8.81 18.83
N CYS A 537 3.39 8.97 18.93
CA CYS A 537 2.61 8.44 20.06
C CYS A 537 2.63 6.92 20.13
N LEU A 538 2.72 6.21 19.00
CA LEU A 538 2.82 4.73 18.98
C LEU A 538 4.10 4.19 19.66
N TYR A 539 5.14 5.02 19.79
CA TYR A 539 6.42 4.64 20.38
C TYR A 539 6.64 5.20 21.79
N LYS A 540 5.64 5.90 22.36
CA LYS A 540 5.69 6.36 23.75
C LYS A 540 5.35 5.19 24.67
N ALA A 541 6.21 4.96 25.67
CA ALA A 541 6.08 3.87 26.65
C ALA A 541 5.53 4.37 27.99
#